data_AF-A0A391NGQ1-F1
#
_entry.id   AF-A0A391NGQ1-F1
#
_cell.length_a   1.000
_cell.length_b   1.000
_cell.length_c   1.000
_cell.angle_alpha   90.00
_cell.angle_beta   90.00
_cell.angle_gamma   90.00
#
_symmetry.space_group_name_H-M   'P 1'
#
loop_
_entity.id
_entity.type
_entity.pdbx_description
1 polymer ?
#
loop_
_entity_poly.entity_id
_entity_poly.type
_entity_poly.pdbx_seq_one_letter_code
_entity_poly.pdbx_strand_id
1 'polypeptide(L)'
;MLTRELNHKIHLYKSRGGKTSRKRAARRMLEFVEWCNCDAHQTGKKHVHKFFEAKEFAPSTARDYWYAIKMLWELMDRVGEPPKPERMKAYD
;
A
#
# COMPACT_ATOMS: atom_id res chain seq x y z
N MET A 1 -9.22 9.20 -3.55
CA MET A 1 -9.95 9.69 -2.35
C MET A 1 -10.12 8.54 -1.37
N LEU A 2 -9.81 8.77 -0.08
CA LEU A 2 -10.06 7.77 0.98
C LEU A 2 -11.50 7.89 1.50
N THR A 3 -12.17 6.76 1.66
CA THR A 3 -13.44 6.69 2.37
C THR A 3 -13.22 6.87 3.88
N ARG A 4 -14.23 7.38 4.60
CA ARG A 4 -14.18 7.51 6.07
C ARG A 4 -13.94 6.17 6.76
N GLU A 5 -14.58 5.12 6.26
CA GLU A 5 -14.43 3.75 6.79
C GLU A 5 -13.00 3.25 6.65
N LEU A 6 -12.41 3.37 5.45
CA LEU A 6 -11.04 2.91 5.22
C LEU A 6 -10.04 3.72 6.03
N ASN A 7 -10.27 5.04 6.17
CA ASN A 7 -9.44 5.86 7.05
C ASN A 7 -9.51 5.38 8.51
N HIS A 8 -10.70 5.04 9.01
CA HIS A 8 -10.86 4.45 10.33
C HIS A 8 -10.12 3.11 10.47
N LYS A 9 -10.25 2.20 9.49
CA LYS A 9 -9.51 0.93 9.46
C LYS A 9 -7.99 1.13 9.50
N ILE A 10 -7.45 2.10 8.74
CA ILE A 10 -6.02 2.46 8.78
C ILE A 10 -5.62 3.03 10.15
N HIS A 11 -6.49 3.83 10.78
CA HIS A 11 -6.25 4.34 12.13
C HIS A 11 -6.25 3.23 13.19
N LEU A 12 -7.15 2.24 13.10
CA LEU A 12 -7.13 1.07 13.97
C LEU A 12 -5.89 0.20 13.73
N TYR A 13 -5.46 0.04 12.46
CA TYR A 13 -4.20 -0.63 12.15
C TYR A 13 -3.00 0.04 12.84
N LYS A 14 -3.03 1.37 13.03
CA LYS A 14 -2.00 2.10 13.80
C LYS A 14 -2.03 1.84 15.32
N SER A 15 -3.06 1.23 15.91
CA SER A 15 -3.16 1.09 17.38
C SER A 15 -2.62 -0.24 17.95
N ARG A 16 -2.88 -1.37 17.30
CA ARG A 16 -2.45 -2.78 17.58
C ARG A 16 -0.95 -3.27 17.50
N GLY A 17 0.12 -2.55 17.90
CA GLY A 17 1.54 -2.96 17.59
C GLY A 17 2.67 -1.89 17.67
N GLY A 18 3.84 -2.11 17.05
CA GLY A 18 4.96 -1.15 17.09
C GLY A 18 4.64 0.23 16.44
N LYS A 19 4.72 1.32 17.21
CA LYS A 19 4.21 2.66 16.83
C LYS A 19 4.85 3.23 15.56
N THR A 20 6.16 3.06 15.40
CA THR A 20 6.93 3.67 14.30
C THR A 20 6.71 2.96 12.96
N SER A 21 6.84 1.63 12.92
CA SER A 21 6.70 0.84 11.68
C SER A 21 5.32 1.04 11.06
N ARG A 22 4.26 1.04 11.88
CA ARG A 22 2.88 1.18 11.40
C ARG A 22 2.52 2.59 10.98
N LYS A 23 3.09 3.61 11.63
CA LYS A 23 2.96 4.99 11.15
C LYS A 23 3.56 5.14 9.75
N ARG A 24 4.71 4.49 9.49
CA ARG A 24 5.33 4.47 8.15
C ARG A 24 4.48 3.69 7.15
N ALA A 25 4.02 2.50 7.48
CA ALA A 25 3.13 1.71 6.63
C ALA A 25 1.86 2.49 6.27
N ALA A 26 1.17 3.07 7.25
CA ALA A 26 -0.02 3.87 7.00
C ALA A 26 0.25 5.09 6.11
N ARG A 27 1.39 5.78 6.28
CA ARG A 27 1.78 6.89 5.37
C ARG A 27 1.91 6.40 3.93
N ARG A 28 2.52 5.24 3.72
CA ARG A 28 2.69 4.65 2.38
C ARG A 28 1.36 4.23 1.75
N MET A 29 0.43 3.71 2.56
CA MET A 29 -0.94 3.43 2.10
C MET A 29 -1.62 4.69 1.58
N LEU A 30 -1.56 5.79 2.35
CA LEU A 30 -2.15 7.07 1.98
C LEU A 30 -1.51 7.63 0.71
N GLU A 31 -0.18 7.61 0.62
CA GLU A 31 0.54 8.09 -0.57
C GLU A 31 0.17 7.28 -1.83
N PHE A 32 0.00 5.96 -1.71
CA PHE A 32 -0.45 5.13 -2.82
C PHE A 32 -1.87 5.50 -3.28
N VAL A 33 -2.82 5.63 -2.35
CA VAL A 33 -4.22 5.98 -2.68
C VAL A 33 -4.31 7.38 -3.29
N GLU A 34 -3.54 8.32 -2.75
CA GLU A 34 -3.45 9.68 -3.28
C GLU A 34 -2.89 9.69 -4.70
N TRP A 35 -1.79 8.96 -4.93
CA TRP A 35 -1.19 8.85 -6.27
C TRP A 35 -2.13 8.21 -7.29
N CYS A 36 -2.93 7.22 -6.89
CA CYS A 36 -3.91 6.60 -7.79
C CYS A 36 -4.98 7.58 -8.28
N ASN A 37 -5.20 8.68 -7.56
CA ASN A 37 -6.15 9.74 -7.89
C ASN A 37 -7.59 9.22 -8.22
N CYS A 38 -8.00 8.14 -7.54
CA CYS A 38 -9.33 7.53 -7.66
C CYS A 38 -9.80 7.08 -6.26
N ASP A 39 -11.04 6.60 -6.14
CA ASP A 39 -11.48 6.03 -4.86
C ASP A 39 -10.59 4.83 -4.47
N ALA A 40 -10.28 4.68 -3.18
CA ALA A 40 -9.43 3.60 -2.70
C ALA A 40 -9.94 2.20 -3.15
N HIS A 41 -11.26 1.99 -3.16
CA HIS A 41 -11.86 0.74 -3.61
C HIS A 41 -11.74 0.53 -5.13
N GLN A 42 -11.49 1.58 -5.92
CA GLN A 42 -11.23 1.51 -7.36
C GLN A 42 -9.75 1.26 -7.70
N THR A 43 -8.84 1.35 -6.72
CA THR A 43 -7.43 0.95 -6.93
C THR A 43 -7.36 -0.51 -7.38
N GLY A 44 -6.32 -0.92 -8.10
CA GLY A 44 -6.27 -2.27 -8.67
C GLY A 44 -4.86 -2.68 -9.07
N LYS A 45 -4.68 -3.92 -9.53
CA LYS A 45 -3.35 -4.46 -9.87
C LYS A 45 -2.59 -3.56 -10.86
N LYS A 46 -3.28 -3.01 -11.86
CA LYS A 46 -2.70 -2.05 -12.83
C LYS A 46 -2.18 -0.77 -12.17
N HIS A 47 -2.87 -0.25 -11.16
CA HIS A 47 -2.41 0.91 -10.39
C HIS A 47 -1.14 0.59 -9.61
N VAL A 48 -1.06 -0.62 -9.02
CA VAL A 48 0.14 -1.07 -8.31
C VAL A 48 1.34 -1.13 -9.25
N HIS A 49 1.21 -1.75 -10.43
CA HIS A 49 2.28 -1.79 -11.43
C HIS A 49 2.76 -0.39 -11.81
N LYS A 50 1.84 0.47 -12.25
CA LYS A 50 2.18 1.84 -12.67
C LYS A 50 2.79 2.67 -11.54
N PHE A 51 2.35 2.47 -10.30
CA PHE A 51 2.90 3.17 -9.13
C PHE A 51 4.38 2.84 -8.93
N PHE A 52 4.75 1.56 -8.99
CA PHE A 52 6.14 1.14 -8.84
C PHE A 52 7.02 1.51 -10.03
N GLU A 53 6.48 1.47 -11.24
CA GLU A 53 7.16 1.96 -12.46
C GLU A 53 7.44 3.47 -12.35
N ALA A 54 6.45 4.27 -11.95
CA ALA A 54 6.58 5.72 -11.90
C ALA A 54 7.45 6.23 -10.74
N LYS A 55 7.46 5.54 -9.61
CA LYS A 55 8.19 5.99 -8.41
C LYS A 55 9.65 5.58 -8.39
N GLU A 56 10.03 4.59 -9.18
CA GLU A 56 11.41 4.11 -9.30
C GLU A 56 12.12 3.87 -7.96
N PHE A 57 11.43 3.26 -7.00
CA PHE A 57 12.00 3.05 -5.67
C PHE A 57 13.25 2.16 -5.67
N ALA A 58 14.15 2.42 -4.73
CA ALA A 58 15.20 1.46 -4.35
C ALA A 58 14.57 0.15 -3.84
N PRO A 59 15.23 -1.02 -3.97
CA PRO A 59 14.64 -2.33 -3.66
C PRO A 59 14.03 -2.43 -2.24
N SER A 60 14.74 -1.93 -1.23
CA SER A 60 14.25 -1.92 0.16
C SER A 60 13.01 -1.05 0.35
N THR A 61 12.96 0.09 -0.35
CA THR A 61 11.81 0.99 -0.31
C THR A 61 10.63 0.40 -1.08
N ALA A 62 10.87 -0.23 -2.23
CA ALA A 62 9.85 -0.93 -2.99
C ALA A 62 9.19 -2.04 -2.15
N ARG A 63 10.00 -2.83 -1.42
CA ARG A 63 9.54 -3.85 -0.48
C ARG A 63 8.65 -3.26 0.61
N ASP A 64 9.09 -2.18 1.26
CA ASP A 64 8.34 -1.48 2.30
C ASP A 64 6.98 -0.94 1.81
N TYR A 65 6.94 -0.42 0.58
CA TYR A 65 5.70 0.01 -0.06
C TYR A 65 4.80 -1.17 -0.42
N TRP A 66 5.35 -2.26 -0.93
CA TRP A 66 4.57 -3.44 -1.30
C TRP A 66 3.88 -4.05 -0.07
N TYR A 67 4.57 -4.18 1.06
CA TYR A 67 3.95 -4.62 2.30
C TYR A 67 2.83 -3.66 2.76
N ALA A 68 3.03 -2.35 2.66
CA ALA A 68 1.98 -1.39 2.99
C ALA A 68 0.75 -1.52 2.08
N ILE A 69 0.95 -1.73 0.77
CA ILE A 69 -0.12 -1.94 -0.21
C ILE A 69 -0.82 -3.29 0.02
N LYS A 70 -0.09 -4.35 0.40
CA LYS A 70 -0.68 -5.63 0.77
C LYS A 70 -1.60 -5.49 1.98
N MET A 71 -1.13 -4.81 3.03
CA MET A 71 -1.97 -4.52 4.19
C MET A 71 -3.20 -3.66 3.82
N LEU A 72 -3.06 -2.71 2.90
CA LEU A 72 -4.21 -1.94 2.37
C LEU A 72 -5.21 -2.86 1.65
N TRP A 73 -4.72 -3.83 0.88
CA TRP A 73 -5.53 -4.84 0.19
C TRP A 73 -6.38 -5.63 1.18
N GLU A 74 -5.77 -6.09 2.27
CA GLU A 74 -6.43 -6.81 3.36
C GLU A 74 -7.48 -5.92 4.06
N LEU A 75 -7.18 -4.65 4.33
CA LEU A 75 -8.13 -3.71 4.95
C LEU A 75 -9.32 -3.37 4.05
N MET A 76 -9.19 -3.54 2.75
CA MET A 76 -10.28 -3.42 1.77
C MET A 76 -10.97 -4.77 1.51
N ASP A 77 -10.66 -5.81 2.29
CA ASP A 77 -11.25 -7.14 2.22
C ASP A 77 -11.10 -7.80 0.84
N ARG A 78 -9.98 -7.52 0.15
CA ARG A 78 -9.71 -8.04 -1.19
C ARG A 78 -9.08 -9.42 -1.15
N VAL A 79 -9.53 -10.30 -2.05
CA VAL A 79 -8.96 -11.64 -2.23
C VAL A 79 -7.59 -11.57 -2.93
N GLY A 80 -6.64 -12.34 -2.39
CA GLY A 80 -5.29 -12.47 -2.94
C GLY A 80 -4.38 -11.29 -2.61
N GLU A 81 -3.22 -11.24 -3.29
CA GLU A 81 -2.19 -10.24 -3.03
C GLU A 81 -2.04 -9.24 -4.20
N PRO A 82 -1.60 -8.00 -3.91
CA PRO A 82 -1.19 -7.07 -4.95
C PRO A 82 0.05 -7.61 -5.69
N PRO A 83 0.24 -7.27 -6.98
CA PRO A 83 1.40 -7.75 -7.74
C PRO A 83 2.72 -7.29 -7.09
N LYS A 84 3.67 -8.23 -6.96
CA LYS A 84 5.04 -7.92 -6.51
C LYS A 84 5.76 -7.06 -7.56
N PRO A 85 6.39 -5.94 -7.18
CA PRO A 85 7.18 -5.13 -8.11
C PRO A 85 8.40 -5.92 -8.60
N GLU A 86 8.79 -5.72 -9.85
CA GLU A 86 9.94 -6.41 -10.46
C GLU A 86 11.24 -6.16 -9.71
N ARG A 87 11.43 -4.93 -9.22
CA ARG A 87 12.60 -4.54 -8.41
C ARG A 87 12.74 -5.34 -7.10
N MET A 88 11.68 -6.00 -6.64
CA MET A 88 11.73 -6.90 -5.47
C MET A 88 12.02 -8.35 -5.88
N LYS A 89 11.62 -8.76 -7.09
CA LYS A 89 11.87 -10.12 -7.60
C LYS A 89 13.36 -10.40 -7.85
N ALA A 90 14.18 -9.36 -7.98
CA ALA A 90 15.63 -9.50 -8.15
C ALA A 90 16.40 -9.93 -6.87
N TYR A 91 15.70 -10.10 -5.74
CA TYR A 91 16.26 -10.45 -4.44
C TYR A 91 15.55 -11.65 -3.76
N ASP A 92 14.57 -12.28 -4.45
CA ASP A 92 13.96 -13.56 -4.06
C ASP A 92 14.75 -14.69 -4.74
#